data_AF-A0A2D5P9E0-F1
#
_entry.id   AF-A0A2D5P9E0-F1
#
_cell.length_a   1.000
_cell.length_b   1.000
_cell.length_c   1.000
_cell.angle_alpha   90.00
_cell.angle_beta   90.00
_cell.angle_gamma   90.00
#
_symmetry.space_group_name_H-M   'P 1'
#
loop_
_entity.id
_entity.type
_entity.pdbx_description
1 polymer ?
#
loop_
_entity_poly.entity_id
_entity_poly.type
_entity_poly.pdbx_seq_one_letter_code
_entity_poly.pdbx_strand_id
1 'polypeptide(L)' 'MYNPISCEFFDQLNVAMQRKIPSTIVYLKDEDNKLTSKGTVKTMEVIEGIEYLILDSKERIRLDTVLTFNGKKHREE' A
#
# COMPACT_ATOMS: atom_id res chain seq x y z
N MET A 1 0.10 1.49 -19.89
CA MET A 1 1.37 2.02 -19.34
C MET A 1 1.41 1.66 -17.87
N TYR A 2 2.40 0.87 -17.45
CA TYR A 2 2.62 0.57 -16.03
C TYR A 2 2.95 1.91 -15.36
N ASN A 3 2.10 2.41 -14.46
CA ASN A 3 2.40 3.62 -13.71
C ASN A 3 3.27 3.13 -12.54
N PRO A 4 4.61 3.29 -12.59
CA PRO A 4 5.43 2.92 -11.46
C PRO A 4 4.92 3.71 -10.26
N ILE A 5 4.95 3.07 -9.10
CA ILE A 5 4.69 3.75 -7.85
C ILE A 5 5.50 5.04 -7.83
N SER A 6 4.83 6.20 -7.69
CA SER A 6 5.53 7.49 -7.62
C SER A 6 6.65 7.37 -6.60
N CYS A 7 7.86 7.77 -6.98
CA CYS A 7 9.06 7.61 -6.14
C CYS A 7 8.83 8.17 -4.72
N GLU A 8 8.05 9.24 -4.61
CA GLU A 8 7.60 9.84 -3.33
C GLU A 8 6.73 8.93 -2.45
N PHE A 9 5.90 8.08 -3.05
CA PHE A 9 5.10 7.09 -2.32
C PHE A 9 6.01 5.99 -1.79
N PHE A 10 6.91 5.48 -2.63
CA PHE A 10 7.85 4.44 -2.22
C PHE A 10 8.80 4.91 -1.12
N ASP A 11 9.29 6.15 -1.21
CA ASP A 11 10.13 6.77 -0.17
C ASP A 11 9.38 6.86 1.16
N GLN A 12 8.15 7.38 1.16
CA GLN A 12 7.33 7.45 2.38
C GLN A 12 6.98 6.08 2.94
N LEU A 13 6.75 5.10 2.08
CA LEU A 13 6.47 3.73 2.48
C LEU A 13 7.71 3.11 3.13
N ASN A 14 8.91 3.34 2.59
CA ASN A 14 10.16 2.95 3.23
C ASN A 14 10.37 3.62 4.57
N VAL A 15 10.12 4.93 4.67
CA VAL A 15 10.20 5.66 5.94
C VAL A 15 9.20 5.09 6.94
N ALA A 16 7.96 4.78 6.51
CA ALA A 16 6.95 4.17 7.35
C ALA A 16 7.34 2.75 7.81
N MET A 17 7.96 1.94 6.95
CA MET A 17 8.50 0.63 7.32
C MET A 17 9.64 0.74 8.34
N GLN A 18 10.64 1.57 8.06
CA GLN A 18 11.82 1.74 8.92
C GLN A 18 11.44 2.30 10.30
N ARG A 19 10.56 3.31 10.31
CA ARG A 19 10.11 3.96 11.55
C ARG A 19 8.92 3.25 12.19
N LYS A 20 8.44 2.14 11.61
CA LYS A 20 7.27 1.38 12.07
C LYS A 20 6.05 2.28 12.30
N ILE A 21 5.82 3.22 11.38
CA ILE A 21 4.74 4.20 11.47
C ILE A 21 3.41 3.48 11.23
N PRO A 22 2.44 3.61 12.14
CA PRO A 22 1.09 3.11 11.90
C PRO A 22 0.51 3.84 10.67
N SER A 23 0.26 3.09 9.62
CA SER A 23 -0.17 3.61 8.33
C SER A 23 -1.61 3.20 8.06
N THR A 24 -2.35 4.07 7.39
CA THR A 24 -3.73 3.77 6.95
C THR A 24 -3.71 3.52 5.46
N ILE A 25 -4.07 2.32 5.03
CA ILE A 25 -4.07 1.91 3.64
C ILE A 25 -5.51 1.71 3.20
N VAL A 26 -5.93 2.45 2.17
CA VAL A 26 -7.24 2.27 1.54
C VAL A 26 -7.01 1.59 0.21
N TYR A 27 -7.66 0.44 0.02
CA TYR A 27 -7.52 -0.39 -1.18
C TYR A 27 -8.89 -0.89 -1.65
N LEU A 28 -8.99 -1.21 -2.93
CA LEU A 28 -10.16 -1.87 -3.49
C LEU A 28 -10.02 -3.38 -3.27
N LYS A 29 -11.02 -3.97 -2.59
CA LYS A 29 -11.15 -5.43 -2.49
C LYS A 29 -11.97 -5.99 -3.63
N ASP A 30 -12.98 -5.23 -4.08
CA ASP A 30 -13.86 -5.54 -5.19
C ASP A 30 -14.13 -4.26 -6.00
N GLU A 31 -14.77 -4.40 -7.17
CA GLU A 31 -15.00 -3.32 -8.15
C GLU A 31 -15.64 -2.05 -7.54
N ASP A 32 -16.44 -2.20 -6.47
CA ASP A 32 -17.08 -1.08 -5.75
C ASP A 32 -16.69 -0.98 -4.25
N ASN A 33 -16.03 -2.01 -3.69
CA ASN A 33 -15.79 -2.07 -2.24
C ASN A 33 -14.38 -1.58 -1.88
N LYS A 34 -14.33 -0.35 -1.36
CA LYS A 34 -13.14 0.24 -0.75
C LYS A 34 -13.01 -0.24 0.71
N LEU A 35 -11.91 -0.90 1.02
CA LEU A 35 -11.56 -1.27 2.38
C LEU A 35 -10.42 -0.42 2.89
N THR A 36 -10.43 -0.17 4.19
CA THR A 36 -9.38 0.58 4.87
C THR A 36 -8.75 -0.32 5.94
N SER A 37 -7.50 -0.69 5.74
CA SER A 37 -6.71 -1.38 6.75
C SER A 37 -5.78 -0.39 7.44
N LYS A 38 -5.75 -0.45 8.78
CA LYS A 38 -4.83 0.32 9.60
C LYS A 38 -3.82 -0.64 10.19
N GLY A 39 -2.55 -0.38 9.94
CA GLY A 39 -1.49 -1.22 10.45
C GLY A 39 -0.12 -0.67 10.14
N THR A 40 0.88 -1.21 10.81
CA THR A 40 2.27 -0.89 10.53
C THR A 40 2.74 -1.72 9.35
N VAL A 41 3.35 -1.07 8.37
CA VAL A 41 3.96 -1.78 7.23
C VAL A 41 5.17 -2.55 7.73
N LYS A 42 5.12 -3.87 7.56
CA LYS A 42 6.21 -4.76 7.96
C LYS A 42 7.23 -4.90 6.86
N THR A 43 6.79 -5.22 5.65
CA THR A 43 7.66 -5.37 4.47
C THR A 43 6.82 -5.31 3.20
N MET A 44 7.48 -5.21 2.04
CA MET A 44 6.87 -5.39 0.72
C MET A 44 7.43 -6.67 0.09
N GLU A 45 6.59 -7.43 -0.60
CA GLU A 45 6.97 -8.62 -1.36
C GLU A 45 6.39 -8.55 -2.78
N VAL A 46 7.15 -9.04 -3.76
CA VAL A 46 6.68 -9.16 -5.15
C VAL A 46 6.34 -10.62 -5.40
N ILE A 47 5.07 -10.90 -5.65
CA ILE A 47 4.56 -12.25 -5.91
C ILE A 47 3.97 -12.24 -7.31
N GLU A 48 4.53 -13.06 -8.21
CA GLU A 48 4.09 -13.17 -9.60
C GLU A 48 4.12 -11.83 -10.38
N GLY A 49 5.08 -10.97 -10.06
CA GLY A 49 5.23 -9.65 -10.67
C GLY A 49 4.26 -8.59 -10.13
N ILE A 50 3.41 -8.95 -9.15
CA ILE A 50 2.52 -8.02 -8.46
C ILE A 50 3.14 -7.65 -7.11
N GLU A 51 3.15 -6.36 -6.81
CA GLU A 51 3.67 -5.84 -5.55
C GLU A 51 2.60 -5.97 -4.44
N TYR A 52 2.98 -6.63 -3.35
CA TYR A 52 2.16 -6.83 -2.16
C TYR A 52 2.80 -6.13 -0.96
N LEU A 53 1.98 -5.38 -0.25
CA LEU A 53 2.32 -4.78 1.02
C LEU A 53 1.93 -5.72 2.17
N ILE A 54 2.89 -6.06 3.01
CA ILE A 54 2.71 -6.94 4.16
C ILE A 54 2.64 -6.07 5.41
N LEU A 55 1.51 -6.12 6.11
CA LEU A 55 1.34 -5.48 7.41
C LEU A 55 1.86 -6.37 8.54
N ASP A 56 2.15 -5.76 9.69
CA ASP A 56 2.54 -6.48 10.89
C ASP A 56 1.45 -7.46 11.37
N SER A 57 0.19 -7.12 11.12
CA SER A 57 -0.98 -7.99 11.33
C SER A 57 -1.02 -9.24 10.43
N LYS A 58 0.03 -9.48 9.62
CA LYS A 58 0.12 -10.53 8.58
C LYS A 58 -0.83 -10.36 7.40
N GLU A 59 -1.52 -9.23 7.33
CA GLU A 59 -2.39 -8.89 6.22
C GLU A 59 -1.56 -8.51 4.98
N ARG A 60 -2.00 -8.98 3.81
CA ARG A 60 -1.32 -8.74 2.54
C ARG A 60 -2.24 -7.92 1.65
N ILE A 61 -1.77 -6.76 1.21
CA ILE A 61 -2.54 -5.81 0.43
C ILE A 61 -1.85 -5.63 -0.92
N ARG A 62 -2.57 -5.82 -2.01
CA ARG A 62 -2.04 -5.57 -3.37
C ARG A 62 -1.85 -4.08 -3.56
N LEU A 63 -0.62 -3.64 -3.83
CA LEU A 63 -0.33 -2.23 -4.10
C LEU A 63 -1.05 -1.71 -5.35
N ASP A 64 -1.25 -2.59 -6.34
CA ASP A 64 -2.04 -2.31 -7.55
C ASP A 64 -3.49 -1.85 -7.24
N THR A 65 -4.09 -2.33 -6.15
CA THR A 65 -5.44 -1.93 -5.72
C THR A 65 -5.44 -0.85 -4.64
N VAL A 66 -4.27 -0.38 -4.19
CA VAL A 66 -4.16 0.70 -3.20
C VAL A 66 -4.54 2.03 -3.85
N LEU A 67 -5.53 2.68 -3.25
CA LEU A 67 -6.01 4.00 -3.66
C LEU A 67 -5.27 5.10 -2.91
N THR A 68 -5.21 4.99 -1.58
CA THR A 68 -4.52 5.96 -0.72
C THR A 68 -3.68 5.26 0.34
N PHE A 69 -2.52 5.82 0.62
CA PHE A 69 -1.66 5.40 1.72
C PHE A 69 -1.41 6.60 2.62
N ASN A 70 -1.75 6.45 3.89
CA ASN A 70 -1.63 7.48 4.91
C ASN A 70 -2.29 8.82 4.51
N GLY A 71 -3.42 8.75 3.80
CA GLY A 71 -4.14 9.93 3.28
C GLY A 71 -3.55 10.54 2.00
N LYS A 72 -2.41 10.07 1.51
CA LYS A 72 -1.88 10.46 0.18
C LYS A 72 -2.48 9.58 -0.91
N LYS A 73 -3.06 10.21 -1.93
CA LYS A 73 -3.56 9.52 -3.13
C LYS A 73 -2.39 8.93 -3.91
N HIS A 74 -2.47 7.63 -4.16
CA HIS A 74 -1.51 6.89 -4.96
C HIS A 74 -1.91 6.88 -6.45
N ARG A 75 -3.22 6.88 -6.72
CA ARG A 75 -3.78 6.87 -8.07
C ARG A 75 -4.85 7.97 -8.17
N GLU A 76 -4.80 8.77 -9.24
CA GLU A 76 -5.94 9.60 -9.65
C GLU A 76 -7.04 8.70 -10.22
N GLU A 77 -8.29 9.11 -9.96
CA GLU A 77 -9.53 8.39 -10.30
C GLU A 77 -9.74 8.28 -11.82
#